data_AF-C4F8D4-F1
#
_entry.id   AF-C4F8D4-F1
#
_cell.length_a   1.000
_cell.length_b   1.000
_cell.length_c   1.000
_cell.angle_alpha   90.00
_cell.angle_beta   90.00
_cell.angle_gamma   90.00
#
_symmetry.space_group_name_H-M   'P 1'
#
loop_
_entity.id
_entity.type
_entity.pdbx_description
1 polymer ?
#
loop_
_entity_poly.entity_id
_entity_poly.type
_entity_poly.pdbx_seq_one_letter_code
_entity_poly.pdbx_strand_id
1 'polypeptide(L)' 'MDKIAEKVGAWLLIAGHTKQVLAEKLGMSVGTLNNRLSGEFEWSWSEVCQLSEIIGCQLSDFR' A
#
# COMPACT_ATOMS: atom_id res chain seq x y z
N MET A 1 3.05 -2.95 14.73
CA MET A 1 2.33 -3.33 13.51
C MET A 1 2.48 -2.20 12.53
N ASP A 2 2.83 -2.52 11.28
CA ASP A 2 3.04 -1.52 10.23
C ASP A 2 1.70 -0.87 9.86
N LYS A 3 1.56 0.44 10.13
CA LYS A 3 0.31 1.18 9.85
C LYS A 3 -0.03 1.21 8.37
N ILE A 4 0.99 1.10 7.51
CA ILE A 4 0.79 0.98 6.06
C ILE A 4 0.03 -0.31 5.76
N ALA A 5 0.46 -1.44 6.35
CA ALA A 5 -0.19 -2.72 6.13
C ALA A 5 -1.64 -2.75 6.63
N GLU A 6 -1.95 -2.08 7.75
CA GLU A 6 -3.33 -1.94 8.24
C GLU A 6 -4.21 -1.14 7.27
N LYS A 7 -3.71 0.01 6.78
CA LYS A 7 -4.46 0.86 5.84
C LYS A 7 -4.67 0.18 4.50
N VAL A 8 -3.65 -0.50 3.98
CA VAL A 8 -3.75 -1.34 2.78
C VAL A 8 -4.75 -2.47 3.01
N GLY A 9 -4.69 -3.14 4.17
CA GLY A 9 -5.66 -4.16 4.56
C GLY A 9 -7.09 -3.64 4.55
N ALA A 10 -7.33 -2.47 5.16
CA ALA A 10 -8.65 -1.83 5.17
C ALA A 10 -9.12 -1.45 3.77
N TRP A 11 -8.23 -0.94 2.92
CA TRP A 11 -8.55 -0.60 1.52
C TRP A 11 -8.94 -1.85 0.71
N LEU A 12 -8.30 -2.98 0.96
CA LEU A 12 -8.58 -4.27 0.30
C LEU A 12 -9.90 -4.92 0.76
N LEU A 13 -10.50 -4.49 1.86
CA LEU A 13 -11.82 -4.96 2.29
C LEU A 13 -12.96 -4.39 1.43
N ILE A 14 -12.69 -3.31 0.67
CA ILE A 14 -13.67 -2.69 -0.21
C ILE A 14 -13.81 -3.56 -1.48
N ALA A 15 -15.05 -3.84 -1.87
CA ALA A 15 -15.33 -4.65 -3.06
C ALA A 15 -14.72 -4.01 -4.32
N GLY A 16 -13.97 -4.81 -5.10
CA GLY A 16 -13.27 -4.35 -6.31
C GLY A 16 -11.84 -3.86 -6.06
N HIS A 17 -11.42 -3.70 -4.80
CA HIS A 17 -10.05 -3.39 -4.46
C HIS A 17 -9.26 -4.68 -4.22
N THR A 18 -8.26 -4.91 -5.06
CA THR A 18 -7.39 -6.09 -4.94
C THR A 18 -5.93 -5.67 -4.87
N LYS A 19 -5.08 -6.55 -4.35
CA LYS A 19 -3.62 -6.33 -4.34
C LYS A 19 -3.07 -6.14 -5.75
N GLN A 20 -3.70 -6.77 -6.73
CA GLN A 20 -3.32 -6.64 -8.14
C GLN A 20 -3.59 -5.23 -8.66
N VAL A 21 -4.78 -4.68 -8.39
CA VAL A 21 -5.13 -3.30 -8.75
C VAL A 21 -4.23 -2.29 -8.03
N LEU A 22 -3.92 -2.53 -6.75
CA LEU A 22 -3.04 -1.64 -5.99
C LEU A 22 -1.61 -1.64 -6.56
N ALA A 23 -1.07 -2.82 -6.84
CA ALA A 23 0.27 -2.97 -7.42
C ALA A 23 0.33 -2.31 -8.81
N GLU A 24 -0.71 -2.49 -9.64
CA GLU A 24 -0.83 -1.85 -10.95
C GLU A 24 -0.85 -0.31 -10.84
N LYS A 25 -1.64 0.23 -9.90
CA LYS A 25 -1.68 1.69 -9.64
C LYS A 25 -0.35 2.26 -9.14
N LEU A 26 0.40 1.48 -8.38
CA LEU A 26 1.74 1.83 -7.90
C LEU A 26 2.84 1.58 -8.95
N GLY A 27 2.50 0.99 -10.11
CA GLY A 27 3.48 0.65 -11.14
C GLY A 27 4.47 -0.44 -10.72
N MET A 28 4.09 -1.33 -9.80
CA MET A 28 4.93 -2.41 -9.29
C MET A 28 4.27 -3.79 -9.42
N SER A 29 5.04 -4.84 -9.19
CA SER A 29 4.49 -6.20 -9.16
C SER A 29 3.80 -6.51 -7.82
N VAL A 30 2.83 -7.42 -7.84
CA VAL A 30 2.17 -7.91 -6.61
C VAL A 30 3.17 -8.56 -5.65
N GLY A 31 4.22 -9.20 -6.18
CA GLY A 31 5.31 -9.74 -5.36
C GLY A 31 6.06 -8.64 -4.61
N THR A 32 6.44 -7.57 -5.31
CA THR A 32 7.07 -6.39 -4.69
C THR A 32 6.17 -5.79 -3.62
N LEU A 33 4.89 -5.59 -3.92
CA LEU A 33 3.92 -5.09 -2.95
C LEU A 33 3.83 -5.99 -1.70
N ASN A 34 3.76 -7.32 -1.87
CA ASN A 34 3.73 -8.24 -0.74
C ASN A 34 5.02 -8.16 0.08
N ASN A 35 6.20 -8.11 -0.54
CA ASN A 35 7.45 -8.03 0.20
C ASN A 35 7.55 -6.72 1.02
N ARG A 36 7.05 -5.60 0.46
CA ARG A 36 6.91 -4.32 1.18
C ARG A 36 5.96 -4.41 2.36
N LEU A 37 4.77 -4.99 2.16
CA LEU A 37 3.77 -5.19 3.22
C LEU A 37 4.22 -6.17 4.31
N SER A 38 5.12 -7.09 3.96
CA SER A 38 5.71 -8.06 4.89
C SER A 38 6.84 -7.44 5.71
N GLY A 39 7.29 -6.23 5.36
CA GLY A 39 8.46 -5.58 5.96
C GLY A 39 9.80 -6.17 5.48
N GLU A 40 9.81 -7.01 4.45
CA GLU A 40 11.03 -7.59 3.87
C GLU A 40 11.83 -6.54 3.12
N PHE A 41 11.15 -5.57 2.50
CA PHE A 41 11.79 -4.37 1.97
C PHE A 41 11.12 -3.10 2.45
N GLU A 42 11.92 -2.05 2.66
CA GLU A 42 11.44 -0.73 3.06
C GLU A 42 10.67 -0.04 1.94
N TRP A 43 9.65 0.74 2.27
CA TRP A 43 8.97 1.59 1.32
C TRP A 43 9.83 2.81 0.96
N SER A 44 9.93 3.12 -0.32
CA SER A 44 10.43 4.43 -0.74
C SER A 44 9.40 5.51 -0.45
N TRP A 45 9.86 6.72 -0.15
CA TRP A 45 8.97 7.85 0.12
C TRP A 45 8.00 8.14 -1.02
N SER A 46 8.42 7.98 -2.28
CA SER A 46 7.55 8.13 -3.45
C SER A 46 6.41 7.09 -3.48
N GLU A 47 6.71 5.84 -3.14
CA GLU A 47 5.69 4.78 -3.06
C GLU A 47 4.70 5.10 -1.93
N VAL A 48 5.16 5.59 -0.77
CA VAL A 48 4.28 5.98 0.35
C VAL A 48 3.37 7.15 -0.03
N CYS A 49 3.88 8.16 -0.73
CA CYS A 49 3.07 9.27 -1.25
C CYS A 49 1.98 8.78 -2.21
N GLN A 50 2.34 7.99 -3.21
CA GLN A 50 1.37 7.42 -4.15
C GLN A 50 0.35 6.53 -3.45
N LEU A 51 0.80 5.73 -2.48
CA LEU A 51 -0.08 4.87 -1.69
C LEU A 51 -1.12 5.69 -0.91
N SER A 52 -0.71 6.80 -0.30
CA SER A 52 -1.64 7.70 0.41
C SER A 52 -2.71 8.27 -0.52
N GLU A 53 -2.33 8.65 -1.74
CA GLU A 53 -3.25 9.17 -2.75
C GLU A 53 -4.22 8.09 -3.25
N ILE A 54 -3.74 6.87 -3.50
CA ILE A 54 -4.56 5.75 -3.97
C ILE A 54 -5.56 5.30 -2.89
N ILE A 55 -5.11 5.23 -1.65
CA ILE A 55 -5.94 4.80 -0.52
C ILE A 55 -6.86 5.93 -0.05
N GLY A 56 -6.53 7.18 -0.37
CA GLY A 56 -7.28 8.36 0.06
C GLY A 56 -7.08 8.67 1.55
N CYS A 57 -5.89 8.39 2.09
CA CYS A 57 -5.54 8.67 3.48
C CYS A 57 -4.45 9.74 3.57
N GLN A 58 -4.27 10.33 4.74
CA GLN A 58 -3.18 11.29 4.95
C GLN A 58 -1.87 10.55 5.20
N LEU A 59 -0.74 11.12 4.77
CA LEU A 59 0.59 10.57 5.07
C LEU A 59 0.86 10.42 6.57
N SER A 60 0.26 11.30 7.39
CA SER A 60 0.29 11.19 8.85
C SER A 60 -0.38 9.92 9.38
N ASP A 61 -1.28 9.30 8.62
CA ASP A 61 -1.93 8.04 8.99
C ASP A 61 -0.99 6.84 8.90
N PHE A 62 0.15 6.98 8.21
CA PHE A 62 1.20 5.96 8.12
C PHE A 62 2.27 6.08 9.21
N ARG A 63 2.23 7.14 10.03
CA ARG A 63 3.18 7.42 11.11
C ARG A 63 2.72 6.87 12.44
#